data_AF-A0A9C8ZJX3-F1
#
_entry.id   AF-A0A9C8ZJX3-F1
#
_cell.length_a   1.000
_cell.length_b   1.000
_cell.length_c   1.000
_cell.angle_alpha   90.00
_cell.angle_beta   90.00
_cell.angle_gamma   90.00
#
_symmetry.space_group_name_H-M   'P 1'
#
loop_
_entity.id
_entity.type
_entity.pdbx_description
1 polymer ?
#
loop_
_entity_poly.entity_id
_entity_poly.type
_entity_poly.pdbx_seq_one_letter_code
_entity_poly.pdbx_strand_id
1 'polypeptide(L)'
;MKPLHQLRYPLLAILTLAGVALACAGEPAGGDPTLAASFSTATPGGRISVSLLTPTLTLEGPPDQATTPIGPVATATAAAQLAAAQTATALVPTPTIPGVFTTPAVCPSPGNPSLPTQPTTFNRYAEVIARYLSEGGPPTVLEATLRSWGTVSEAGGLVRADRDFTGDGVPEVLIVLLDPEYSETAPQPGDLYLFGCEDGAYRLLYQAGYDPDRSAPLIVSADDINGDYLNDLVYVLYTCGPTVCQGEVQAVEWSLTLGNFDTLLSEEIVEPAPEVLISDVEGDGLGEIVITTGTDTSPAAGPQRTYTRIYAWDGTLYTLSEEIASPAEYRIHVIHDGDDALLTGDYATAVERYRQAIDDGRLLSWQYPNEADYLRAFARYRLMLAYVLQDDISAAQTAHDELVNAFAAPSPEGQPPPGGPLLNQAPGVEFARMADFFWSDFAVNRDVGRACQVVVGYARANPASFEVLNSFGYTNRSYTAVDMCPFGS
;
A
#
# COMPACT_ATOMS: atom_id res chain seq x y z
N MET A 1 -28.83 55.28 17.42
CA MET A 1 -28.30 56.52 16.81
C MET A 1 -27.61 56.16 15.50
N LYS A 2 -28.21 56.56 14.38
CA LYS A 2 -27.65 56.67 13.01
C LYS A 2 -26.95 58.04 12.88
N PRO A 3 -26.10 58.37 11.87
CA PRO A 3 -26.25 58.07 10.42
C PRO A 3 -24.96 57.52 9.76
N LEU A 4 -24.88 56.89 8.57
CA LEU A 4 -25.59 56.91 7.27
C LEU A 4 -25.19 58.05 6.30
N HIS A 5 -24.31 57.74 5.34
CA HIS A 5 -24.26 58.23 3.94
C HIS A 5 -23.31 57.29 3.16
N GLN A 6 -23.65 56.50 2.11
CA GLN A 6 -24.37 56.68 0.83
C GLN A 6 -23.68 57.57 -0.22
N LEU A 7 -23.16 56.97 -1.30
CA LEU A 7 -23.51 57.10 -2.74
C LEU A 7 -22.35 56.48 -3.59
N ARG A 8 -22.43 55.52 -4.52
CA ARG A 8 -23.26 55.18 -5.73
C ARG A 8 -22.84 55.84 -7.07
N TYR A 9 -22.48 54.96 -8.04
CA TYR A 9 -22.68 54.97 -9.52
C TYR A 9 -21.73 55.75 -10.47
N PRO A 10 -21.70 55.50 -11.82
CA PRO A 10 -22.18 54.36 -12.66
C PRO A 10 -21.34 53.96 -13.95
N LEU A 11 -21.78 52.85 -14.58
CA LEU A 11 -21.90 52.44 -16.03
C LEU A 11 -21.05 53.04 -17.18
N LEU A 12 -20.66 52.18 -18.16
CA LEU A 12 -21.19 52.06 -19.56
C LEU A 12 -20.35 51.00 -20.36
N ALA A 13 -20.89 49.92 -20.96
CA ALA A 13 -21.59 49.73 -22.27
C ALA A 13 -20.68 49.07 -23.35
N ILE A 14 -20.87 47.80 -23.77
CA ILE A 14 -21.72 47.21 -24.86
C ILE A 14 -21.24 47.47 -26.30
N LEU A 15 -21.05 46.40 -27.11
CA LEU A 15 -21.59 46.12 -28.48
C LEU A 15 -20.93 44.82 -29.07
N THR A 16 -21.62 43.67 -29.26
CA THR A 16 -22.38 43.15 -30.45
C THR A 16 -21.53 42.83 -31.71
N LEU A 17 -21.76 41.82 -32.57
CA LEU A 17 -23.00 41.25 -33.16
C LEU A 17 -22.70 39.99 -34.05
N ALA A 18 -23.68 39.07 -34.15
CA ALA A 18 -24.13 38.12 -35.23
C ALA A 18 -23.17 37.59 -36.34
N GLY A 19 -23.27 36.38 -36.91
CA GLY A 19 -24.34 35.39 -37.10
C GLY A 19 -24.37 34.94 -38.58
N VAL A 20 -24.69 33.66 -38.90
CA VAL A 20 -25.45 33.14 -40.08
C VAL A 20 -25.34 31.61 -40.16
N ALA A 21 -26.47 30.95 -40.37
CA ALA A 21 -26.65 29.54 -40.70
C ALA A 21 -26.97 29.36 -42.19
N LEU A 22 -26.70 28.19 -42.79
CA LEU A 22 -27.55 27.57 -43.84
C LEU A 22 -27.17 26.09 -44.09
N ALA A 23 -28.19 25.27 -44.34
CA ALA A 23 -28.15 23.82 -44.59
C ALA A 23 -28.07 23.48 -46.09
N CYS A 24 -27.69 22.24 -46.46
CA CYS A 24 -28.41 21.34 -47.38
C CYS A 24 -27.64 20.03 -47.70
N ALA A 25 -28.43 19.00 -48.03
CA ALA A 25 -28.11 17.58 -48.20
C ALA A 25 -27.49 17.18 -49.56
N GLY A 26 -26.97 15.94 -49.66
CA GLY A 26 -26.84 15.21 -50.93
C GLY A 26 -25.73 14.14 -50.99
N GLU A 27 -26.10 12.86 -50.86
CA GLU A 27 -25.43 11.69 -51.48
C GLU A 27 -26.09 11.45 -52.87
N PRO A 28 -25.43 10.85 -53.91
CA PRO A 28 -25.03 9.43 -53.87
C PRO A 28 -23.81 8.94 -54.72
N ALA A 29 -23.36 7.73 -54.37
CA ALA A 29 -22.88 6.58 -55.18
C ALA A 29 -21.73 6.68 -56.23
N GLY A 30 -20.67 5.90 -55.98
CA GLY A 30 -20.17 4.82 -56.87
C GLY A 30 -19.08 5.14 -57.90
N GLY A 31 -17.88 4.56 -57.73
CA GLY A 31 -16.83 4.49 -58.76
C GLY A 31 -15.44 4.08 -58.24
N ASP A 32 -15.10 2.81 -58.45
CA ASP A 32 -13.84 2.09 -58.13
C ASP A 32 -12.65 2.51 -59.05
N PRO A 33 -11.41 1.97 -58.92
CA PRO A 33 -10.37 2.32 -57.95
C PRO A 33 -9.06 2.83 -58.65
N THR A 34 -7.95 2.81 -57.91
CA THR A 34 -6.51 2.77 -58.29
C THR A 34 -5.59 3.97 -58.05
N LEU A 35 -4.55 3.65 -57.25
CA LEU A 35 -3.17 4.16 -57.16
C LEU A 35 -2.82 5.28 -56.16
N ALA A 36 -2.44 4.81 -54.98
CA ALA A 36 -1.16 5.06 -54.30
C ALA A 36 -0.71 6.53 -54.16
N ALA A 37 -1.02 7.12 -53.01
CA ALA A 37 -0.14 8.07 -52.35
C ALA A 37 -0.25 7.85 -50.84
N SER A 38 0.80 7.25 -50.27
CA SER A 38 0.97 7.05 -48.84
C SER A 38 1.35 8.39 -48.19
N PHE A 39 0.44 9.00 -47.43
CA PHE A 39 0.78 9.90 -46.33
C PHE A 39 -0.31 9.79 -45.27
N SER A 40 -0.11 8.90 -44.30
CA SER A 40 -0.90 8.89 -43.06
C SER A 40 -0.44 10.03 -42.17
N THR A 41 -1.25 11.08 -42.08
CA THR A 41 -1.43 11.83 -40.84
C THR A 41 -2.42 11.07 -39.96
N ALA A 42 -1.99 10.63 -38.78
CA ALA A 42 -2.89 10.29 -37.66
C ALA A 42 -2.12 10.19 -36.33
N THR A 43 -2.38 11.14 -35.43
CA THR A 43 -2.43 10.91 -33.96
C THR A 43 -3.35 9.71 -33.70
N PRO A 44 -3.04 8.76 -32.78
CA PRO A 44 -3.58 8.89 -31.43
C PRO A 44 -2.83 8.15 -30.30
N GLY A 45 -3.08 8.60 -29.06
CA GLY A 45 -2.74 7.86 -27.85
C GLY A 45 -3.26 6.42 -27.86
N GLY A 46 -2.39 5.51 -27.43
CA GLY A 46 -2.74 4.14 -27.12
C GLY A 46 -3.13 4.04 -25.66
N ARG A 47 -4.41 3.79 -25.41
CA ARG A 47 -4.91 3.32 -24.11
C ARG A 47 -4.29 1.94 -23.85
N ILE A 48 -3.66 1.76 -22.68
CA ILE A 48 -3.31 0.42 -22.20
C ILE A 48 -4.62 -0.28 -21.86
N SER A 49 -4.98 -1.28 -22.68
CA SER A 49 -5.96 -2.28 -22.30
C SER A 49 -5.25 -3.29 -21.42
N VAL A 50 -5.44 -3.21 -20.10
CA VAL A 50 -5.09 -4.30 -19.19
C VAL A 50 -6.09 -5.44 -19.45
N SER A 51 -5.70 -6.37 -20.32
CA SER A 51 -6.34 -7.69 -20.37
C SER A 51 -5.92 -8.43 -19.11
N LEU A 52 -6.81 -8.49 -18.12
CA LEU A 52 -6.78 -9.48 -17.06
C LEU A 52 -6.92 -10.86 -17.69
N LEU A 53 -5.79 -11.44 -18.12
CA LEU A 53 -5.71 -12.87 -18.37
C LEU A 53 -5.63 -13.56 -17.02
N THR A 54 -6.79 -13.92 -16.49
CA THR A 54 -6.91 -14.94 -15.45
C THR A 54 -6.33 -16.24 -16.02
N PRO A 55 -5.28 -16.84 -15.44
CA PRO A 55 -4.84 -18.16 -15.88
C PRO A 55 -5.89 -19.19 -15.44
N THR A 56 -6.71 -19.64 -16.38
CA THR A 56 -7.60 -20.80 -16.19
C THR A 56 -6.74 -22.06 -16.20
N LEU A 57 -6.30 -22.51 -15.03
CA LEU A 57 -5.82 -23.89 -14.85
C LEU A 57 -7.04 -24.81 -14.79
N THR A 58 -7.32 -25.51 -15.89
CA THR A 58 -8.24 -26.64 -15.89
C THR A 58 -7.58 -27.84 -15.21
N LEU A 59 -7.92 -28.07 -13.95
CA LEU A 59 -7.69 -29.34 -13.24
C LEU A 59 -8.94 -30.20 -13.37
N GLU A 60 -8.90 -31.22 -14.22
CA GLU A 60 -9.84 -32.34 -14.16
C GLU A 60 -9.59 -33.15 -12.88
N GLY A 61 -10.62 -33.36 -12.06
CA GLY A 61 -10.59 -34.31 -10.95
C GLY A 61 -11.87 -35.16 -10.92
N PRO A 62 -11.83 -36.39 -10.38
CA PRO A 62 -13.00 -37.07 -9.85
C PRO A 62 -13.15 -36.87 -8.32
N PRO A 63 -14.34 -37.11 -7.75
CA PRO A 63 -14.81 -36.36 -6.57
C PRO A 63 -14.60 -37.07 -5.22
N ASP A 64 -14.89 -36.29 -4.18
CA ASP A 64 -15.11 -36.60 -2.76
C ASP A 64 -13.88 -36.64 -1.84
N GLN A 65 -13.61 -35.50 -1.18
CA GLN A 65 -13.70 -35.38 0.28
C GLN A 65 -13.52 -33.93 0.76
N ALA A 66 -14.35 -33.57 1.74
CA ALA A 66 -14.40 -32.25 2.38
C ALA A 66 -13.06 -31.88 3.04
N THR A 67 -12.49 -30.75 2.63
CA THR A 67 -11.45 -30.03 3.39
C THR A 67 -11.74 -28.54 3.34
N THR A 68 -11.60 -27.91 4.51
CA THR A 68 -11.76 -26.48 4.81
C THR A 68 -10.81 -25.61 3.97
N PRO A 69 -11.22 -24.39 3.54
CA PRO A 69 -10.33 -23.51 2.80
C PRO A 69 -9.28 -22.93 3.76
N ILE A 70 -8.07 -23.48 3.71
CA ILE A 70 -6.88 -22.79 4.20
C ILE A 70 -6.55 -21.72 3.15
N GLY A 71 -6.49 -20.47 3.58
CA GLY A 71 -6.14 -19.32 2.75
C GLY A 71 -4.79 -19.49 2.04
N PRO A 72 -4.52 -18.70 0.99
CA PRO A 72 -3.39 -18.95 0.11
C PRO A 72 -2.07 -18.75 0.85
N VAL A 73 -1.40 -19.86 1.15
CA VAL A 73 0.05 -19.91 1.37
C VAL A 73 0.70 -19.74 -0.01
N ALA A 74 0.73 -18.50 -0.49
CA ALA A 74 1.47 -18.10 -1.68
C ALA A 74 2.54 -17.09 -1.26
N THR A 75 3.36 -17.47 -0.28
CA THR A 75 4.34 -16.58 0.35
C THR A 75 5.74 -16.88 -0.19
N ALA A 76 6.51 -15.82 -0.45
CA ALA A 76 7.90 -15.75 -0.90
C ALA A 76 8.21 -16.10 -2.38
N THR A 77 7.81 -17.25 -2.92
CA THR A 77 8.25 -17.65 -4.28
C THR A 77 7.58 -16.82 -5.39
N ALA A 78 6.32 -16.42 -5.19
CA ALA A 78 5.59 -15.59 -6.14
C ALA A 78 6.12 -14.15 -6.18
N ALA A 79 6.55 -13.60 -5.03
CA ALA A 79 7.16 -12.27 -4.93
C ALA A 79 8.52 -12.23 -5.64
N ALA A 80 9.36 -13.26 -5.48
CA ALA A 80 10.63 -13.37 -6.18
C ALA A 80 10.47 -13.52 -7.71
N GLN A 81 9.43 -14.23 -8.16
CA GLN A 81 9.13 -14.37 -9.59
C GLN A 81 8.50 -13.11 -10.21
N LEU A 82 7.73 -12.34 -9.45
CA LEU A 82 7.23 -11.03 -9.90
C LEU A 82 8.37 -10.00 -9.98
N ALA A 83 9.26 -9.98 -9.00
CA ALA A 83 10.44 -9.10 -8.99
C ALA A 83 11.38 -9.38 -10.19
N ALA A 84 11.60 -10.66 -10.53
CA ALA A 84 12.40 -11.05 -11.70
C ALA A 84 11.70 -10.76 -13.04
N ALA A 85 10.37 -10.72 -13.08
CA ALA A 85 9.59 -10.39 -14.28
C ALA A 85 9.45 -8.88 -14.50
N GLN A 86 9.47 -8.07 -13.44
CA GLN A 86 9.42 -6.60 -13.50
C GLN A 86 10.75 -5.96 -13.92
N THR A 87 11.86 -6.71 -13.92
CA THR A 87 13.16 -6.24 -14.45
C THR A 87 13.21 -6.11 -15.99
N ALA A 88 12.14 -6.45 -16.71
CA ALA A 88 12.15 -6.58 -18.17
C ALA A 88 11.62 -5.36 -18.95
N THR A 89 11.47 -4.19 -18.35
CA THR A 89 11.17 -2.95 -19.11
C THR A 89 11.98 -1.76 -18.61
N ALA A 90 13.30 -1.90 -18.59
CA ALA A 90 14.19 -0.74 -18.51
C ALA A 90 14.36 -0.14 -19.92
N LEU A 91 14.06 1.15 -20.06
CA LEU A 91 14.63 1.97 -21.12
C LEU A 91 16.16 1.79 -21.07
N VAL A 92 16.79 1.81 -22.26
CA VAL A 92 18.25 1.71 -22.36
C VAL A 92 18.87 2.77 -21.44
N PRO A 93 19.71 2.40 -20.46
CA PRO A 93 20.39 3.39 -19.63
C PRO A 93 21.17 4.31 -20.53
N THR A 94 20.86 5.60 -20.46
CA THR A 94 21.68 6.60 -21.14
C THR A 94 22.76 6.95 -20.14
N PRO A 95 24.03 6.56 -20.35
CA PRO A 95 25.11 7.08 -19.51
C PRO A 95 24.99 8.61 -19.52
N THR A 96 25.02 9.20 -18.33
CA THR A 96 25.15 10.65 -18.15
C THR A 96 26.30 11.12 -19.03
N ILE A 97 26.06 12.16 -19.82
CA ILE A 97 27.07 12.67 -20.74
C ILE A 97 28.28 13.09 -19.88
N PRO A 98 29.46 12.45 -20.03
CA PRO A 98 30.60 12.73 -19.18
C PRO A 98 30.95 14.22 -19.20
N GLY A 99 31.13 14.85 -18.03
CA GLY A 99 31.47 16.28 -17.96
C GLY A 99 30.30 17.25 -17.82
N VAL A 100 29.05 16.76 -17.78
CA VAL A 100 27.88 17.62 -17.54
C VAL A 100 27.70 17.93 -16.06
N PHE A 101 27.80 16.91 -15.20
CA PHE A 101 27.61 17.06 -13.75
C PHE A 101 28.95 17.11 -13.00
N THR A 102 29.86 16.20 -13.34
CA THR A 102 31.20 16.13 -12.75
C THR A 102 32.26 15.92 -13.82
N THR A 103 33.52 16.19 -13.48
CA THR A 103 34.64 15.93 -14.39
C THR A 103 34.76 14.43 -14.66
N PRO A 104 35.03 14.02 -15.90
CA PRO A 104 35.13 12.60 -16.21
C PRO A 104 36.15 11.85 -15.34
N ALA A 105 35.73 10.73 -14.77
CA ALA A 105 36.64 9.89 -13.99
C ALA A 105 37.75 9.28 -14.84
N VAL A 106 38.91 9.10 -14.22
CA VAL A 106 40.06 8.41 -14.81
C VAL A 106 40.14 7.02 -14.20
N CYS A 107 39.96 6.00 -15.03
CA CYS A 107 39.90 4.61 -14.58
C CYS A 107 41.14 3.79 -14.87
N PRO A 108 41.38 2.74 -14.04
CA PRO A 108 42.45 1.80 -14.34
C PRO A 108 42.24 1.22 -15.74
N SER A 109 43.35 1.07 -16.47
CA SER A 109 43.30 0.41 -17.77
C SER A 109 42.82 -1.04 -17.59
N PRO A 110 41.96 -1.56 -18.49
CA PRO A 110 41.52 -2.94 -18.43
C PRO A 110 42.71 -3.91 -18.33
N GLY A 111 42.64 -4.81 -17.37
CA GLY A 111 43.69 -5.76 -17.02
C GLY A 111 43.16 -7.18 -16.86
N ASN A 112 44.08 -8.09 -16.53
CA ASN A 112 43.76 -9.47 -16.16
C ASN A 112 44.45 -9.80 -14.82
N PRO A 113 44.05 -9.14 -13.73
CA PRO A 113 44.61 -9.44 -12.41
C PRO A 113 44.32 -10.89 -12.01
N SER A 114 45.14 -11.41 -11.09
CA SER A 114 44.85 -12.70 -10.48
C SER A 114 43.50 -12.63 -9.76
N LEU A 115 42.70 -13.70 -9.89
CA LEU A 115 41.45 -13.78 -9.16
C LEU A 115 41.74 -13.65 -7.65
N PRO A 116 40.92 -12.87 -6.93
CA PRO A 116 41.08 -12.76 -5.49
C PRO A 116 40.90 -14.12 -4.84
N THR A 117 41.48 -14.30 -3.65
CA THR A 117 41.16 -15.43 -2.77
C THR A 117 39.97 -15.06 -1.90
N GLN A 118 39.07 -16.01 -1.62
CA GLN A 118 37.94 -15.78 -0.74
C GLN A 118 38.43 -15.30 0.64
N PRO A 119 37.94 -14.14 1.13
CA PRO A 119 38.24 -13.71 2.49
C PRO A 119 37.63 -14.67 3.52
N THR A 120 38.30 -14.86 4.65
CA THR A 120 37.80 -15.70 5.76
C THR A 120 36.77 -14.99 6.65
N THR A 121 36.51 -13.70 6.42
CA THR A 121 35.61 -12.87 7.22
C THR A 121 34.84 -11.94 6.29
N PHE A 122 33.53 -11.86 6.46
CA PHE A 122 32.64 -11.14 5.53
C PHE A 122 33.00 -9.65 5.35
N ASN A 123 33.41 -8.97 6.42
CA ASN A 123 33.82 -7.56 6.36
C ASN A 123 35.07 -7.27 5.50
N ARG A 124 35.81 -8.28 5.04
CA ARG A 124 36.99 -8.12 4.16
C ARG A 124 36.67 -8.15 2.67
N TYR A 125 35.43 -8.45 2.30
CA TYR A 125 35.02 -8.52 0.91
C TYR A 125 35.20 -7.18 0.19
N ALA A 126 34.83 -6.07 0.82
CA ALA A 126 34.97 -4.74 0.23
C ALA A 126 36.42 -4.42 -0.19
N GLU A 127 37.39 -4.69 0.70
CA GLU A 127 38.82 -4.47 0.44
C GLU A 127 39.34 -5.32 -0.73
N VAL A 128 38.95 -6.60 -0.75
CA VAL A 128 39.41 -7.55 -1.77
C VAL A 128 38.81 -7.23 -3.14
N ILE A 129 37.55 -6.82 -3.18
CA ILE A 129 36.87 -6.37 -4.40
C ILE A 129 37.50 -5.08 -4.93
N ALA A 130 37.66 -4.06 -4.08
CA ALA A 130 38.27 -2.79 -4.47
C ALA A 130 39.66 -2.98 -5.07
N ARG A 131 40.48 -3.87 -4.49
CA ARG A 131 41.81 -4.21 -5.04
C ARG A 131 41.71 -4.84 -6.42
N TYR A 132 40.86 -5.85 -6.61
CA TYR A 132 40.69 -6.51 -7.91
C TYR A 132 40.22 -5.53 -9.00
N LEU A 133 39.26 -4.66 -8.69
CA LEU A 133 38.77 -3.64 -9.62
C LEU A 133 39.87 -2.60 -9.94
N SER A 134 40.63 -2.17 -8.93
CA SER A 134 41.75 -1.23 -9.10
C SER A 134 42.90 -1.77 -9.95
N GLU A 135 43.07 -3.08 -10.01
CA GLU A 135 44.03 -3.74 -10.91
C GLU A 135 43.49 -3.91 -12.35
N GLY A 136 42.33 -3.31 -12.66
CA GLY A 136 41.68 -3.35 -13.98
C GLY A 136 40.87 -4.62 -14.23
N GLY A 137 40.53 -5.37 -13.18
CA GLY A 137 39.77 -6.62 -13.29
C GLY A 137 38.32 -6.38 -13.75
N PRO A 138 37.81 -7.15 -14.73
CA PRO A 138 36.44 -6.94 -15.23
C PRO A 138 35.38 -7.40 -14.20
N PRO A 139 34.29 -6.63 -13.99
CA PRO A 139 33.19 -6.99 -13.08
C PRO A 139 32.52 -8.33 -13.39
N THR A 140 32.45 -8.73 -14.67
CA THR A 140 31.85 -10.02 -15.08
C THR A 140 32.63 -11.23 -14.57
N VAL A 141 33.97 -11.13 -14.51
CA VAL A 141 34.82 -12.19 -13.95
C VAL A 141 34.79 -12.17 -12.42
N LEU A 142 34.66 -10.98 -11.83
CA LEU A 142 34.43 -10.85 -10.38
C LEU A 142 33.11 -11.53 -9.98
N GLU A 143 32.02 -11.30 -10.71
CA GLU A 143 30.72 -11.92 -10.46
C GLU A 143 30.83 -13.45 -10.47
N ALA A 144 31.48 -14.04 -11.49
CA ALA A 144 31.70 -15.48 -11.56
C ALA A 144 32.50 -16.01 -10.35
N THR A 145 33.47 -15.23 -9.88
CA THR A 145 34.27 -15.55 -8.69
C THR A 145 33.42 -15.51 -7.42
N LEU A 146 32.62 -14.45 -7.23
CA LEU A 146 31.70 -14.30 -6.09
C LEU A 146 30.63 -15.40 -6.08
N ARG A 147 30.11 -15.81 -7.24
CA ARG A 147 29.22 -16.97 -7.36
C ARG A 147 29.90 -18.27 -6.91
N SER A 148 31.17 -18.46 -7.28
CA SER A 148 31.94 -19.64 -6.83
C SER A 148 32.15 -19.69 -5.32
N TRP A 149 32.06 -18.55 -4.63
CA TRP A 149 32.18 -18.43 -3.18
C TRP A 149 30.83 -18.53 -2.44
N GLY A 150 29.72 -18.60 -3.17
CA GLY A 150 28.37 -18.66 -2.60
C GLY A 150 27.82 -17.32 -2.13
N THR A 151 28.51 -16.19 -2.38
CA THR A 151 28.04 -14.85 -1.98
C THR A 151 27.06 -14.24 -2.97
N VAL A 152 27.01 -14.79 -4.18
CA VAL A 152 25.99 -14.51 -5.19
C VAL A 152 25.41 -15.86 -5.60
N SER A 153 24.11 -16.03 -5.49
CA SER A 153 23.44 -17.32 -5.71
C SER A 153 22.01 -17.12 -6.24
N GLU A 154 21.29 -18.23 -6.42
CA GLU A 154 19.86 -18.17 -6.74
C GLU A 154 19.01 -17.57 -5.60
N ALA A 155 19.53 -17.58 -4.36
CA ALA A 155 18.86 -16.95 -3.22
C ALA A 155 18.98 -15.42 -3.23
N GLY A 156 19.91 -14.86 -4.01
CA GLY A 156 20.12 -13.42 -4.10
C GLY A 156 21.59 -13.03 -4.32
N GLY A 157 21.86 -11.75 -4.14
CA GLY A 157 23.13 -11.13 -4.49
C GLY A 157 23.23 -10.79 -5.97
N LEU A 158 24.01 -9.77 -6.31
CA LEU A 158 24.18 -9.29 -7.68
C LEU A 158 25.49 -8.52 -7.83
N VAL A 159 25.94 -8.40 -9.08
CA VAL A 159 26.98 -7.46 -9.51
C VAL A 159 26.44 -6.73 -10.73
N ARG A 160 26.42 -5.41 -10.69
CA ARG A 160 26.03 -4.52 -11.79
C ARG A 160 27.10 -3.47 -12.01
N ALA A 161 27.27 -3.05 -13.25
CA ALA A 161 28.27 -2.07 -13.66
C ALA A 161 27.78 -1.26 -14.87
N ASP A 162 26.50 -0.90 -14.85
CA ASP A 162 25.76 -0.31 -15.98
C ASP A 162 24.96 0.95 -15.59
N ARG A 163 25.22 1.51 -14.41
CA ARG A 163 24.60 2.73 -13.90
C ARG A 163 25.68 3.70 -13.41
N ASP A 164 25.55 4.95 -13.82
CA ASP A 164 26.42 6.07 -13.41
C ASP A 164 25.64 6.88 -12.38
N PHE A 165 25.96 6.66 -11.11
CA PHE A 165 25.38 7.34 -9.96
C PHE A 165 26.09 8.66 -9.69
N THR A 166 27.34 8.83 -10.10
CA THR A 166 28.16 10.01 -9.76
C THR A 166 28.14 11.10 -10.83
N GLY A 167 27.59 10.81 -12.01
CA GLY A 167 27.49 11.72 -13.15
C GLY A 167 28.83 12.00 -13.82
N ASP A 168 29.84 11.15 -13.60
CA ASP A 168 31.20 11.30 -14.11
C ASP A 168 31.41 10.64 -15.49
N GLY A 169 30.37 9.98 -16.01
CA GLY A 169 30.40 9.28 -17.28
C GLY A 169 30.94 7.85 -17.21
N VAL A 170 31.27 7.35 -16.02
CA VAL A 170 31.70 5.98 -15.77
C VAL A 170 30.69 5.29 -14.86
N PRO A 171 30.12 4.15 -15.27
CA PRO A 171 29.27 3.38 -14.37
C PRO A 171 29.99 2.88 -13.11
N GLU A 172 29.39 3.08 -11.94
CA GLU A 172 29.80 2.43 -10.70
C GLU A 172 29.52 0.93 -10.73
N VAL A 173 30.28 0.19 -9.91
CA VAL A 173 30.07 -1.23 -9.67
C VAL A 173 29.22 -1.41 -8.40
N LEU A 174 27.92 -1.67 -8.59
CA LEU A 174 26.96 -2.01 -7.54
C LEU A 174 27.02 -3.52 -7.25
N ILE A 175 27.24 -3.88 -5.99
CA ILE A 175 27.36 -5.27 -5.57
C ILE A 175 26.50 -5.50 -4.33
N VAL A 176 25.65 -6.53 -4.37
CA VAL A 176 25.00 -7.09 -3.18
C VAL A 176 25.59 -8.47 -2.95
N LEU A 177 26.10 -8.71 -1.74
CA LEU A 177 26.65 -10.00 -1.33
C LEU A 177 25.82 -10.60 -0.19
N LEU A 178 25.57 -11.90 -0.28
CA LEU A 178 25.07 -12.73 0.79
C LEU A 178 26.23 -13.29 1.61
N ASP A 179 26.08 -13.40 2.94
CA ASP A 179 27.09 -14.03 3.79
C ASP A 179 26.99 -15.56 3.70
N PRO A 180 27.97 -16.26 3.11
CA PRO A 180 27.90 -17.69 2.89
C PRO A 180 27.94 -18.49 4.19
N GLU A 181 28.36 -17.91 5.31
CA GLU A 181 28.29 -18.56 6.63
C GLU A 181 26.85 -18.77 7.10
N TYR A 182 25.91 -17.97 6.59
CA TYR A 182 24.49 -17.98 6.98
C TYR A 182 23.58 -18.48 5.85
N SER A 183 24.07 -19.34 4.95
CA SER A 183 23.31 -19.84 3.80
C SER A 183 22.04 -20.63 4.15
N GLU A 184 21.88 -21.05 5.41
CA GLU A 184 20.69 -21.75 5.92
C GLU A 184 19.75 -20.82 6.71
N THR A 185 20.09 -19.54 6.87
CA THR A 185 19.29 -18.54 7.57
C THR A 185 18.39 -17.80 6.58
N ALA A 186 17.13 -17.57 6.98
CA ALA A 186 16.18 -16.80 6.19
C ALA A 186 15.58 -15.68 7.07
N PRO A 187 15.71 -14.40 6.67
CA PRO A 187 16.47 -13.92 5.53
C PRO A 187 17.98 -14.06 5.76
N GLN A 188 18.74 -14.32 4.69
CA GLN A 188 20.19 -14.45 4.78
C GLN A 188 20.83 -13.05 4.92
N PRO A 189 21.73 -12.82 5.89
CA PRO A 189 22.43 -11.55 6.05
C PRO A 189 23.42 -11.31 4.92
N GLY A 190 23.81 -10.05 4.76
CA GLY A 190 24.70 -9.62 3.69
C GLY A 190 24.91 -8.12 3.71
N ASP A 191 25.50 -7.60 2.63
CA ASP A 191 25.77 -6.18 2.51
C ASP A 191 25.75 -5.73 1.06
N LEU A 192 25.60 -4.42 0.86
CA LEU A 192 25.63 -3.74 -0.41
C LEU A 192 26.83 -2.82 -0.44
N TYR A 193 27.53 -2.84 -1.57
CA TYR A 193 28.68 -2.00 -1.84
C TYR A 193 28.48 -1.28 -3.18
N LEU A 194 28.85 -0.01 -3.22
CA LEU A 194 28.97 0.73 -4.47
C LEU A 194 30.41 1.20 -4.63
N PHE A 195 31.08 0.75 -5.70
CA PHE A 195 32.44 1.14 -6.00
C PHE A 195 32.48 2.11 -7.17
N GLY A 196 33.12 3.25 -6.95
CA GLY A 196 33.37 4.27 -7.95
C GLY A 196 34.83 4.33 -8.32
N CYS A 197 35.07 4.82 -9.51
CA CYS A 197 36.38 4.93 -10.09
C CYS A 197 36.91 6.36 -9.93
N GLU A 198 38.09 6.53 -9.32
CA GLU A 198 38.72 7.84 -9.17
C GLU A 198 40.25 7.70 -9.22
N ASP A 199 40.93 8.63 -9.90
CA ASP A 199 42.39 8.71 -9.97
C ASP A 199 43.11 7.40 -10.35
N GLY A 200 42.51 6.61 -11.25
CA GLY A 200 43.07 5.37 -11.77
C GLY A 200 42.88 4.15 -10.85
N ALA A 201 42.03 4.24 -9.84
CA ALA A 201 41.69 3.14 -8.94
C ALA A 201 40.19 3.11 -8.60
N TYR A 202 39.69 1.98 -8.10
CA TYR A 202 38.34 1.89 -7.56
C TYR A 202 38.37 2.05 -6.04
N ARG A 203 37.42 2.82 -5.50
CA ARG A 203 37.19 2.97 -4.06
C ARG A 203 35.73 2.74 -3.72
N LEU A 204 35.47 2.40 -2.46
CA LEU A 204 34.13 2.28 -1.93
C LEU A 204 33.52 3.68 -1.79
N LEU A 205 32.38 3.93 -2.44
CA LEU A 205 31.61 5.17 -2.32
C LEU A 205 30.49 5.05 -1.29
N TYR A 206 29.83 3.89 -1.26
CA TYR A 206 28.69 3.62 -0.39
C TYR A 206 28.69 2.19 0.11
N GLN A 207 28.18 2.01 1.34
CA GLN A 207 27.95 0.72 1.97
C GLN A 207 26.69 0.81 2.85
N ALA A 208 25.78 -0.16 2.71
CA ALA A 208 24.55 -0.21 3.53
C ALA A 208 24.82 -0.65 4.98
N GLY A 209 25.87 -1.45 5.17
CA GLY A 209 26.34 -1.94 6.46
C GLY A 209 25.86 -3.35 6.73
N TYR A 210 26.79 -4.19 7.18
CA TYR A 210 26.52 -5.57 7.56
C TYR A 210 26.03 -5.68 9.02
N ASP A 211 24.97 -6.46 9.21
CA ASP A 211 24.49 -6.92 10.52
C ASP A 211 23.98 -8.37 10.36
N PRO A 212 24.43 -9.33 11.20
CA PRO A 212 23.99 -10.73 11.10
C PRO A 212 22.49 -10.94 11.38
N ASP A 213 21.82 -10.01 12.07
CA ASP A 213 20.39 -10.08 12.38
C ASP A 213 19.51 -9.39 11.32
N ARG A 214 20.12 -8.83 10.26
CA ARG A 214 19.45 -8.10 9.18
C ARG A 214 19.71 -8.77 7.84
N SER A 215 18.70 -8.78 6.96
CA SER A 215 18.86 -9.34 5.61
C SER A 215 19.93 -8.60 4.80
N ALA A 216 20.47 -9.28 3.79
CA ALA A 216 21.12 -8.57 2.70
C ALA A 216 20.14 -7.57 2.05
N PRO A 217 20.63 -6.42 1.56
CA PRO A 217 19.81 -5.44 0.85
C PRO A 217 19.10 -6.04 -0.38
N LEU A 218 17.80 -5.81 -0.49
CA LEU A 218 17.01 -6.12 -1.69
C LEU A 218 16.85 -4.86 -2.53
N ILE A 219 17.47 -4.82 -3.72
CA ILE A 219 17.36 -3.67 -4.63
C ILE A 219 15.93 -3.60 -5.19
N VAL A 220 15.32 -2.43 -5.06
CA VAL A 220 14.03 -2.08 -5.68
C VAL A 220 14.26 -1.31 -6.97
N SER A 221 15.11 -0.29 -6.93
CA SER A 221 15.46 0.54 -8.10
C SER A 221 16.93 0.97 -8.06
N ALA A 222 17.50 1.19 -9.23
CA ALA A 222 18.84 1.71 -9.45
C ALA A 222 18.85 2.72 -10.62
N ASP A 223 17.71 3.38 -10.84
CA ASP A 223 17.45 4.32 -11.92
C ASP A 223 17.14 5.71 -11.32
N ASP A 224 17.22 6.77 -12.12
CA ASP A 224 16.75 8.12 -11.76
C ASP A 224 15.24 8.09 -11.48
N ILE A 225 14.86 8.41 -10.24
CA ILE A 225 13.44 8.48 -9.82
C ILE A 225 13.00 9.91 -9.49
N ASN A 226 13.93 10.83 -9.21
CA ASN A 226 13.64 12.21 -8.82
C ASN A 226 13.75 13.23 -9.97
N GLY A 227 14.20 12.79 -11.15
CA GLY A 227 14.28 13.55 -12.39
C GLY A 227 15.48 14.49 -12.48
N ASP A 228 16.52 14.31 -11.68
CA ASP A 228 17.71 15.15 -11.67
C ASP A 228 18.81 14.69 -12.66
N TYR A 229 18.56 13.57 -13.36
CA TYR A 229 19.44 12.88 -14.31
C TYR A 229 20.62 12.12 -13.69
N LEU A 230 20.72 12.01 -12.37
CA LEU A 230 21.57 11.05 -11.68
C LEU A 230 20.76 9.81 -11.34
N ASN A 231 21.42 8.65 -11.32
CA ASN A 231 20.72 7.43 -10.91
C ASN A 231 20.61 7.39 -9.38
N ASP A 232 19.44 7.01 -8.90
CA ASP A 232 19.17 6.81 -7.48
C ASP A 232 19.25 5.33 -7.12
N LEU A 233 19.42 5.03 -5.84
CA LEU A 233 19.41 3.66 -5.33
C LEU A 233 18.32 3.50 -4.26
N VAL A 234 17.30 2.71 -4.58
CA VAL A 234 16.24 2.33 -3.62
C VAL A 234 16.37 0.85 -3.29
N TYR A 235 16.41 0.53 -1.99
CA TYR A 235 16.50 -0.85 -1.52
C TYR A 235 15.78 -1.04 -0.18
N VAL A 236 15.52 -2.30 0.17
CA VAL A 236 14.87 -2.69 1.42
C VAL A 236 15.77 -3.63 2.21
N LEU A 237 15.81 -3.44 3.53
CA LEU A 237 16.45 -4.33 4.50
C LEU A 237 15.37 -4.96 5.36
N TYR A 238 15.46 -6.25 5.67
CA TYR A 238 14.50 -6.93 6.55
C TYR A 238 15.13 -7.38 7.86
N THR A 239 14.43 -7.11 8.96
CA THR A 239 14.72 -7.69 10.28
C THR A 239 13.52 -8.54 10.70
N CYS A 240 13.71 -9.85 10.85
CA CYS A 240 12.61 -10.79 11.08
C CYS A 240 12.50 -11.24 12.53
N GLY A 241 11.37 -10.93 13.15
CA GLY A 241 10.96 -11.51 14.43
C GLY A 241 10.15 -12.81 14.27
N PRO A 242 9.62 -13.38 15.37
CA PRO A 242 8.84 -14.61 15.32
C PRO A 242 7.52 -14.55 14.55
N THR A 243 6.96 -13.34 14.36
CA THR A 243 5.61 -13.14 13.79
C THR A 243 5.61 -12.28 12.53
N VAL A 244 6.51 -11.30 12.45
CA VAL A 244 6.56 -10.35 11.34
C VAL A 244 7.99 -9.95 11.03
N CYS A 245 8.28 -9.77 9.74
CA CYS A 245 9.50 -9.14 9.27
C CYS A 245 9.24 -7.64 9.11
N GLN A 246 10.05 -6.82 9.78
CA GLN A 246 10.06 -5.39 9.53
C GLN A 246 10.95 -5.12 8.33
N GLY A 247 10.45 -4.37 7.35
CA GLY A 247 11.21 -3.88 6.21
C GLY A 247 11.54 -2.41 6.38
N GLU A 248 12.82 -2.08 6.32
CA GLU A 248 13.37 -0.73 6.35
C GLU A 248 13.69 -0.31 4.91
N VAL A 249 13.01 0.74 4.43
CA VAL A 249 13.21 1.27 3.07
C VAL A 249 14.29 2.33 3.11
N GLN A 250 15.21 2.26 2.16
CA GLN A 250 16.31 3.20 1.97
C GLN A 250 16.27 3.72 0.53
N ALA A 251 16.45 5.03 0.38
CA ALA A 251 16.64 5.69 -0.91
C ALA A 251 17.83 6.64 -0.79
N VAL A 252 18.85 6.47 -1.64
CA VAL A 252 20.08 7.26 -1.57
C VAL A 252 20.51 7.73 -2.95
N GLU A 253 21.15 8.90 -2.97
CA GLU A 253 21.66 9.58 -4.17
C GLU A 253 23.06 10.12 -3.90
N TRP A 254 23.87 10.27 -4.95
CA TRP A 254 25.16 10.94 -4.87
C TRP A 254 25.02 12.47 -4.73
N SER A 255 25.44 13.01 -3.59
CA SER A 255 25.56 14.45 -3.41
C SER A 255 26.79 14.99 -4.15
N LEU A 256 26.57 15.67 -5.27
CA LEU A 256 27.62 16.38 -6.02
C LEU A 256 28.38 17.41 -5.17
N THR A 257 27.72 17.99 -4.17
CA THR A 257 28.32 19.01 -3.30
C THR A 257 29.25 18.41 -2.25
N LEU A 258 28.87 17.27 -1.69
CA LEU A 258 29.58 16.65 -0.58
C LEU A 258 30.55 15.54 -1.03
N GLY A 259 30.34 14.97 -2.22
CA GLY A 259 31.14 13.87 -2.76
C GLY A 259 30.89 12.56 -2.03
N ASN A 260 29.66 12.32 -1.58
CA ASN A 260 29.20 11.10 -0.92
C ASN A 260 27.71 10.86 -1.18
N PHE A 261 27.24 9.66 -0.85
CA PHE A 261 25.81 9.36 -0.86
C PHE A 261 25.10 9.99 0.34
N ASP A 262 23.90 10.51 0.11
CA ASP A 262 22.99 11.03 1.13
C ASP A 262 21.59 10.41 0.95
N THR A 263 20.76 10.50 2.00
CA THR A 263 19.38 9.99 1.96
C THR A 263 18.47 10.91 1.15
N LEU A 264 17.59 10.30 0.36
CA LEU A 264 16.50 10.98 -0.32
C LEU A 264 15.19 10.95 0.50
N LEU A 265 15.16 10.29 1.65
CA LEU A 265 13.94 10.13 2.45
C LEU A 265 13.81 11.26 3.50
N SER A 266 12.61 11.83 3.63
CA SER A 266 12.33 12.83 4.67
C SER A 266 12.18 12.26 6.08
N GLU A 267 11.90 10.97 6.17
CA GLU A 267 11.70 10.24 7.42
C GLU A 267 12.22 8.80 7.31
N GLU A 268 12.42 8.17 8.45
CA GLU A 268 12.71 6.74 8.52
C GLU A 268 11.44 5.94 8.18
N ILE A 269 11.55 5.02 7.22
CA ILE A 269 10.43 4.20 6.77
C ILE A 269 10.67 2.75 7.20
N VAL A 270 9.96 2.31 8.24
CA VAL A 270 9.98 0.93 8.74
C VAL A 270 8.56 0.41 8.79
N GLU A 271 8.29 -0.64 8.01
CA GLU A 271 6.95 -1.19 7.83
C GLU A 271 6.90 -2.70 8.05
N PRO A 272 5.76 -3.27 8.49
CA PRO A 272 5.61 -4.72 8.62
C PRO A 272 5.36 -5.39 7.27
N ALA A 273 6.23 -6.30 6.89
CA ALA A 273 6.17 -7.08 5.65
C ALA A 273 5.87 -6.22 4.39
N PRO A 274 6.63 -5.14 4.12
CA PRO A 274 6.35 -4.26 3.00
C PRO A 274 6.68 -4.93 1.68
N GLU A 275 5.80 -4.69 0.71
CA GLU A 275 6.07 -4.81 -0.72
C GLU A 275 6.34 -3.40 -1.25
N VAL A 276 7.54 -3.20 -1.81
CA VAL A 276 8.01 -1.89 -2.29
C VAL A 276 8.24 -1.95 -3.79
N LEU A 277 7.74 -0.95 -4.49
CA LEU A 277 7.97 -0.76 -5.92
C LEU A 277 8.13 0.73 -6.24
N ILE A 278 8.78 1.02 -7.37
CA ILE A 278 8.81 2.37 -7.94
C ILE A 278 7.77 2.45 -9.06
N SER A 279 6.92 3.48 -9.04
CA SER A 279 5.92 3.72 -10.08
C SER A 279 5.61 5.21 -10.19
N ASP A 280 5.43 5.69 -11.42
CA ASP A 280 4.85 7.00 -11.73
C ASP A 280 3.31 6.90 -11.64
N VAL A 281 2.79 7.10 -10.43
CA VAL A 281 1.37 7.01 -10.08
C VAL A 281 0.61 8.25 -10.57
N GLU A 282 1.24 9.43 -10.54
CA GLU A 282 0.61 10.69 -10.92
C GLU A 282 0.79 11.10 -12.40
N GLY A 283 1.67 10.42 -13.13
CA GLY A 283 1.90 10.61 -14.55
C GLY A 283 2.73 11.85 -14.88
N ASP A 284 3.57 12.30 -13.96
CA ASP A 284 4.41 13.49 -14.11
C ASP A 284 5.83 13.17 -14.64
N GLY A 285 6.15 11.88 -14.73
CA GLY A 285 7.43 11.36 -15.20
C GLY A 285 8.47 11.13 -14.11
N LEU A 286 8.14 11.38 -12.84
CA LEU A 286 8.93 11.01 -11.67
C LEU A 286 8.46 9.66 -11.11
N GLY A 287 9.33 8.97 -10.38
CA GLY A 287 9.00 7.71 -9.73
C GLY A 287 8.65 7.91 -8.27
N GLU A 288 7.46 7.48 -7.84
CA GLU A 288 7.09 7.41 -6.43
C GLU A 288 7.56 6.10 -5.79
N ILE A 289 7.91 6.16 -4.52
CA ILE A 289 8.15 4.96 -3.69
C ILE A 289 6.79 4.51 -3.16
N VAL A 290 6.27 3.42 -3.73
CA VAL A 290 4.97 2.85 -3.38
C VAL A 290 5.17 1.64 -2.48
N ILE A 291 4.61 1.72 -1.27
CA ILE A 291 4.79 0.71 -0.22
C ILE A 291 3.43 0.13 0.15
N THR A 292 3.22 -1.15 -0.12
CA THR A 292 2.05 -1.88 0.36
C THR A 292 2.42 -2.71 1.58
N THR A 293 1.70 -2.52 2.69
CA THR A 293 2.02 -3.12 3.99
C THR A 293 0.74 -3.34 4.81
N GLY A 294 0.86 -3.82 6.05
CA GLY A 294 -0.24 -4.01 7.00
C GLY A 294 -0.65 -5.46 7.23
N THR A 295 0.25 -6.43 6.94
CA THR A 295 0.00 -7.84 7.23
C THR A 295 0.90 -8.41 8.33
N ASP A 296 0.35 -9.33 9.12
CA ASP A 296 1.01 -10.12 10.16
C ASP A 296 0.67 -11.60 9.91
N THR A 297 1.65 -12.49 9.98
CA THR A 297 1.46 -13.90 9.68
C THR A 297 0.70 -14.68 10.78
N SER A 298 0.53 -14.07 11.95
CA SER A 298 -0.14 -14.66 13.10
C SER A 298 -1.66 -14.74 12.90
N PRO A 299 -2.29 -15.93 13.03
CA PRO A 299 -3.74 -16.04 13.05
C PRO A 299 -4.41 -15.22 14.17
N ALA A 300 -3.69 -14.93 15.26
CA ALA A 300 -4.19 -14.15 16.38
C ALA A 300 -4.25 -12.63 16.09
N ALA A 301 -3.64 -12.16 15.00
CA ALA A 301 -3.79 -10.79 14.55
C ALA A 301 -5.22 -10.50 14.08
N GLY A 302 -5.93 -11.53 13.58
CA GLY A 302 -7.29 -11.43 13.07
C GLY A 302 -7.37 -11.01 11.60
N PRO A 303 -8.54 -10.59 11.10
CA PRO A 303 -8.66 -10.17 9.71
C PRO A 303 -7.85 -8.89 9.49
N GLN A 304 -6.98 -8.89 8.50
CA GLN A 304 -6.11 -7.77 8.20
C GLN A 304 -6.56 -7.05 6.94
N ARG A 305 -6.17 -5.79 6.86
CA ARG A 305 -6.39 -4.92 5.73
C ARG A 305 -5.08 -4.20 5.45
N THR A 306 -4.57 -4.38 4.25
CA THR A 306 -3.37 -3.68 3.82
C THR A 306 -3.66 -2.21 3.58
N TYR A 307 -2.61 -1.42 3.60
CA TYR A 307 -2.61 -0.03 3.15
C TYR A 307 -1.40 0.20 2.26
N THR A 308 -1.56 1.15 1.34
CA THR A 308 -0.52 1.58 0.41
C THR A 308 -0.13 2.99 0.79
N ARG A 309 1.14 3.20 1.13
CA ARG A 309 1.75 4.52 1.35
C ARG A 309 2.52 4.90 0.09
N ILE A 310 2.29 6.11 -0.40
CA ILE A 310 2.97 6.66 -1.57
C ILE A 310 3.85 7.80 -1.08
N TYR A 311 5.13 7.71 -1.37
CA TYR A 311 6.07 8.79 -1.11
C TYR A 311 6.44 9.42 -2.45
N ALA A 312 6.21 10.72 -2.56
CA ALA A 312 6.48 11.50 -3.76
C ALA A 312 7.59 12.51 -3.52
N TRP A 313 8.28 12.86 -4.60
CA TRP A 313 9.33 13.85 -4.58
C TRP A 313 8.76 15.26 -4.37
N ASP A 314 9.21 15.95 -3.32
CA ASP A 314 8.75 17.31 -3.02
C ASP A 314 9.62 18.43 -3.66
N GLY A 315 10.61 18.03 -4.47
CA GLY A 315 11.67 18.90 -4.98
C GLY A 315 12.98 18.84 -4.18
N THR A 316 12.98 18.14 -3.05
CA THR A 316 14.13 17.99 -2.15
C THR A 316 14.26 16.61 -1.53
N LEU A 317 13.16 16.02 -1.06
CA LEU A 317 13.12 14.69 -0.44
C LEU A 317 11.80 13.99 -0.83
N TYR A 318 11.81 12.66 -0.72
CA TYR A 318 10.62 11.84 -0.74
C TYR A 318 9.86 11.99 0.56
N THR A 319 8.64 12.49 0.47
CA THR A 319 7.72 12.73 1.60
C THR A 319 6.43 11.93 1.39
N LEU A 320 5.79 11.51 2.49
CA LEU A 320 4.50 10.83 2.41
C LEU A 320 3.46 11.75 1.77
N SER A 321 3.02 11.42 0.56
CA SER A 321 2.02 12.19 -0.18
C SER A 321 0.61 11.62 0.01
N GLU A 322 0.49 10.30 0.07
CA GLU A 322 -0.80 9.62 0.20
C GLU A 322 -0.70 8.33 1.03
N GLU A 323 -1.77 8.03 1.76
CA GLU A 323 -1.99 6.72 2.39
C GLU A 323 -3.39 6.22 2.04
N ILE A 324 -3.46 5.04 1.43
CA ILE A 324 -4.69 4.46 0.89
C ILE A 324 -4.91 3.10 1.53
N ALA A 325 -5.98 2.98 2.32
CA ALA A 325 -6.40 1.66 2.79
C ALA A 325 -6.96 0.84 1.62
N SER A 326 -6.46 -0.39 1.43
CA SER A 326 -6.97 -1.32 0.40
C SER A 326 -8.47 -1.56 0.59
N PRO A 327 -9.27 -1.96 -0.41
CA PRO A 327 -10.70 -2.19 -0.20
C PRO A 327 -11.00 -3.16 0.96
N ALA A 328 -12.03 -2.87 1.76
CA ALA A 328 -12.42 -3.72 2.88
C ALA A 328 -13.04 -5.04 2.38
N GLU A 329 -12.39 -6.17 2.72
CA GLU A 329 -12.91 -7.50 2.42
C GLU A 329 -13.83 -8.03 3.53
N TYR A 330 -13.53 -7.68 4.79
CA TYR A 330 -14.29 -8.12 5.96
C TYR A 330 -15.32 -7.09 6.40
N ARG A 331 -16.48 -7.57 6.85
CA ARG A 331 -17.57 -6.70 7.31
C ARG A 331 -17.18 -5.79 8.47
N ILE A 332 -16.30 -6.28 9.35
CA ILE A 332 -15.79 -5.50 10.48
C ILE A 332 -14.98 -4.29 10.03
N HIS A 333 -14.19 -4.39 8.95
CA HIS A 333 -13.41 -3.25 8.44
C HIS A 333 -14.32 -2.16 7.87
N VAL A 334 -15.40 -2.53 7.17
CA VAL A 334 -16.41 -1.54 6.72
C VAL A 334 -17.07 -0.84 7.91
N ILE A 335 -17.30 -1.57 9.01
CA ILE A 335 -17.83 -0.98 10.25
C ILE A 335 -16.81 -0.02 10.88
N HIS A 336 -15.52 -0.36 10.87
CA HIS A 336 -14.45 0.54 11.35
C HIS A 336 -14.44 1.84 10.55
N ASP A 337 -14.49 1.76 9.22
CA ASP A 337 -14.56 2.93 8.35
C ASP A 337 -15.80 3.79 8.64
N GLY A 338 -16.95 3.14 8.90
CA GLY A 338 -18.17 3.83 9.28
C GLY A 338 -18.06 4.53 10.64
N ASP A 339 -17.44 3.87 11.62
CA ASP A 339 -17.21 4.44 12.95
C ASP A 339 -16.23 5.63 12.90
N ASP A 340 -15.18 5.57 12.07
CA ASP A 340 -14.25 6.68 11.89
C ASP A 340 -14.92 7.89 11.22
N ALA A 341 -15.73 7.65 10.19
CA ALA A 341 -16.54 8.69 9.57
C ALA A 341 -17.56 9.29 10.56
N LEU A 342 -18.20 8.45 11.39
CA LEU A 342 -19.16 8.89 12.39
C LEU A 342 -18.50 9.78 13.46
N LEU A 343 -17.31 9.40 13.95
CA LEU A 343 -16.57 10.14 14.97
C LEU A 343 -15.99 11.46 14.46
N THR A 344 -15.65 11.54 13.17
CA THR A 344 -15.14 12.76 12.53
C THR A 344 -16.24 13.70 12.04
N GLY A 345 -17.51 13.29 12.16
CA GLY A 345 -18.67 14.09 11.76
C GLY A 345 -19.05 13.97 10.28
N ASP A 346 -18.40 13.07 9.53
CA ASP A 346 -18.81 12.73 8.17
C ASP A 346 -19.95 11.70 8.19
N TYR A 347 -21.13 12.18 8.56
CA TYR A 347 -22.32 11.34 8.69
C TYR A 347 -22.76 10.72 7.36
N ALA A 348 -22.48 11.36 6.22
CA ALA A 348 -22.84 10.84 4.91
C ALA A 348 -22.04 9.57 4.60
N THR A 349 -20.72 9.63 4.78
CA THR A 349 -19.84 8.46 4.63
C THR A 349 -20.17 7.38 5.65
N ALA A 350 -20.44 7.76 6.90
CA ALA A 350 -20.83 6.80 7.94
C ALA A 350 -22.09 6.01 7.54
N VAL A 351 -23.14 6.71 7.09
CA VAL A 351 -24.39 6.10 6.61
C VAL A 351 -24.13 5.16 5.42
N GLU A 352 -23.29 5.54 4.46
CA GLU A 352 -22.91 4.69 3.33
C GLU A 352 -22.22 3.40 3.80
N ARG A 353 -21.21 3.53 4.65
CA ARG A 353 -20.44 2.39 5.17
C ARG A 353 -21.31 1.46 6.01
N TYR A 354 -22.15 1.97 6.89
CA TYR A 354 -23.06 1.12 7.66
C TYR A 354 -24.08 0.40 6.78
N ARG A 355 -24.65 1.06 5.77
CA ARG A 355 -25.51 0.39 4.78
C ARG A 355 -24.77 -0.71 4.02
N GLN A 356 -23.55 -0.44 3.56
CA GLN A 356 -22.70 -1.45 2.92
C GLN A 356 -22.45 -2.65 3.87
N ALA A 357 -22.13 -2.39 5.14
CA ALA A 357 -21.97 -3.42 6.15
C ALA A 357 -23.27 -4.19 6.44
N ILE A 358 -24.44 -3.65 6.13
CA ILE A 358 -25.74 -4.33 6.27
C ILE A 358 -26.02 -5.21 5.04
N ASP A 359 -25.90 -4.62 3.84
CA ASP A 359 -26.48 -5.14 2.60
C ASP A 359 -25.50 -5.95 1.74
N ASP A 360 -24.20 -5.66 1.79
CA ASP A 360 -23.24 -6.34 0.92
C ASP A 360 -23.01 -7.79 1.38
N GLY A 361 -23.50 -8.73 0.58
CA GLY A 361 -23.36 -10.16 0.80
C GLY A 361 -21.98 -10.72 0.47
N ARG A 362 -21.09 -9.95 -0.15
CA ARG A 362 -19.73 -10.37 -0.50
C ARG A 362 -18.74 -10.17 0.65
N LEU A 363 -19.06 -9.31 1.62
CA LEU A 363 -18.20 -9.06 2.78
C LEU A 363 -18.05 -10.32 3.62
N LEU A 364 -16.81 -10.72 3.85
CA LEU A 364 -16.42 -11.92 4.58
C LEU A 364 -16.68 -11.77 6.08
N SER A 365 -16.79 -12.92 6.74
CA SER A 365 -16.73 -13.05 8.20
C SER A 365 -15.42 -13.69 8.62
N TRP A 366 -14.96 -13.43 9.83
CA TRP A 366 -13.70 -13.97 10.33
C TRP A 366 -13.89 -15.35 10.97
N GLN A 367 -14.20 -15.41 12.25
CA GLN A 367 -14.23 -16.67 13.02
C GLN A 367 -15.39 -16.77 14.01
N TYR A 368 -16.10 -15.67 14.28
CA TYR A 368 -17.15 -15.71 15.30
C TYR A 368 -18.43 -16.40 14.76
N PRO A 369 -19.07 -17.31 15.52
CA PRO A 369 -20.30 -17.96 15.08
C PRO A 369 -21.43 -16.96 14.83
N ASN A 370 -22.07 -17.02 13.64
CA ASN A 370 -23.10 -16.08 13.20
C ASN A 370 -22.64 -14.60 13.20
N GLU A 371 -21.34 -14.34 13.04
CA GLU A 371 -20.72 -13.01 13.05
C GLU A 371 -21.46 -12.01 12.16
N ALA A 372 -21.80 -12.42 10.94
CA ALA A 372 -22.49 -11.56 9.98
C ALA A 372 -23.77 -10.96 10.56
N ASP A 373 -24.54 -11.72 11.35
CA ASP A 373 -25.79 -11.26 11.95
C ASP A 373 -25.53 -10.27 13.10
N TYR A 374 -24.53 -10.55 13.95
CA TYR A 374 -24.09 -9.61 14.99
C TYR A 374 -23.63 -8.28 14.39
N LEU A 375 -22.76 -8.34 13.39
CA LEU A 375 -22.20 -7.16 12.74
C LEU A 375 -23.25 -6.37 11.96
N ARG A 376 -24.22 -7.06 11.32
CA ARG A 376 -25.37 -6.41 10.69
C ARG A 376 -26.30 -5.72 11.69
N ALA A 377 -26.50 -6.31 12.87
CA ALA A 377 -27.26 -5.67 13.93
C ALA A 377 -26.53 -4.44 14.50
N PHE A 378 -25.21 -4.57 14.73
CA PHE A 378 -24.38 -3.45 15.16
C PHE A 378 -24.34 -2.31 14.13
N ALA A 379 -24.18 -2.62 12.84
CA ALA A 379 -24.21 -1.63 11.79
C ALA A 379 -25.56 -0.91 11.70
N ARG A 380 -26.69 -1.61 11.89
CA ARG A 380 -28.02 -0.96 11.98
C ARG A 380 -28.15 -0.04 13.19
N TYR A 381 -27.59 -0.45 14.33
CA TYR A 381 -27.57 0.37 15.54
C TYR A 381 -26.77 1.65 15.31
N ARG A 382 -25.57 1.54 14.73
CA ARG A 382 -24.74 2.68 14.36
C ARG A 382 -25.40 3.57 13.29
N LEU A 383 -26.09 2.98 12.32
CA LEU A 383 -26.86 3.71 11.31
C LEU A 383 -27.97 4.57 11.94
N MET A 384 -28.68 4.04 12.93
CA MET A 384 -29.64 4.83 13.72
C MET A 384 -28.97 6.03 14.39
N LEU A 385 -27.83 5.83 15.06
CA LEU A 385 -27.07 6.92 15.70
C LEU A 385 -26.62 7.97 14.69
N ALA A 386 -26.12 7.56 13.51
CA ALA A 386 -25.70 8.46 12.45
C ALA A 386 -26.83 9.38 12.00
N TYR A 387 -28.04 8.85 11.79
CA TYR A 387 -29.20 9.68 11.45
C TYR A 387 -29.62 10.63 12.56
N VAL A 388 -29.54 10.20 13.82
CA VAL A 388 -29.81 11.11 14.96
C VAL A 388 -28.83 12.28 14.97
N LEU A 389 -27.54 12.01 14.76
CA LEU A 389 -26.50 13.05 14.72
C LEU A 389 -26.62 13.96 13.49
N GLN A 390 -27.19 13.46 12.40
CA GLN A 390 -27.54 14.24 11.21
C GLN A 390 -28.87 15.03 11.36
N ASP A 391 -29.57 14.89 12.49
CA ASP A 391 -30.92 15.44 12.73
C ASP A 391 -32.01 14.88 11.78
N ASP A 392 -31.76 13.74 11.13
CA ASP A 392 -32.76 13.00 10.36
C ASP A 392 -33.52 12.00 11.26
N ILE A 393 -34.39 12.57 12.10
CA ILE A 393 -35.14 11.79 13.09
C ILE A 393 -36.05 10.74 12.45
N SER A 394 -36.57 11.00 11.25
CA SER A 394 -37.43 10.04 10.56
C SER A 394 -36.64 8.82 10.12
N ALA A 395 -35.48 9.02 9.49
CA ALA A 395 -34.61 7.92 9.08
C ALA A 395 -34.06 7.17 10.29
N ALA A 396 -33.73 7.88 11.38
CA ALA A 396 -33.31 7.26 12.63
C ALA A 396 -34.39 6.33 13.20
N GLN A 397 -35.65 6.76 13.22
CA GLN A 397 -36.76 5.92 13.69
C GLN A 397 -36.93 4.67 12.82
N THR A 398 -36.84 4.82 11.50
CA THR A 398 -36.91 3.68 10.59
C THR A 398 -35.78 2.68 10.86
N ALA A 399 -34.54 3.15 11.00
CA ALA A 399 -33.39 2.29 11.31
C ALA A 399 -33.54 1.58 12.66
N HIS A 400 -34.05 2.29 13.68
CA HIS A 400 -34.40 1.71 14.98
C HIS A 400 -35.43 0.57 14.85
N ASP A 401 -36.57 0.86 14.21
CA ASP A 401 -37.68 -0.08 14.12
C ASP A 401 -37.28 -1.32 13.29
N GLU A 402 -36.52 -1.14 12.21
CA GLU A 402 -35.97 -2.24 11.42
C GLU A 402 -35.03 -3.13 12.24
N LEU A 403 -34.14 -2.56 13.03
CA LEU A 403 -33.24 -3.30 13.91
C LEU A 403 -34.02 -4.10 14.97
N VAL A 404 -34.93 -3.45 15.69
CA VAL A 404 -35.73 -4.10 16.74
C VAL A 404 -36.60 -5.22 16.15
N ASN A 405 -37.26 -4.97 15.02
CA ASN A 405 -38.08 -5.98 14.34
C ASN A 405 -37.26 -7.17 13.82
N ALA A 406 -36.03 -6.93 13.35
CA ALA A 406 -35.19 -7.99 12.82
C ALA A 406 -34.55 -8.87 13.90
N PHE A 407 -34.18 -8.29 15.05
CA PHE A 407 -33.30 -8.97 16.03
C PHE A 407 -33.87 -9.10 17.44
N ALA A 408 -34.93 -8.35 17.78
CA ALA A 408 -35.58 -8.39 19.08
C ALA A 408 -37.08 -8.73 19.02
N ALA A 409 -37.61 -9.05 17.84
CA ALA A 409 -39.00 -9.50 17.72
C ALA A 409 -39.22 -10.80 18.51
N PRO A 410 -40.32 -10.91 19.28
CA PRO A 410 -40.64 -12.14 20.00
C PRO A 410 -40.78 -13.30 19.00
N SER A 411 -40.16 -14.45 19.31
CA SER A 411 -40.39 -15.67 18.54
C SER A 411 -41.89 -15.95 18.46
N PRO A 412 -42.44 -16.39 17.31
CA PRO A 412 -43.84 -16.76 17.19
C PRO A 412 -44.24 -17.69 18.36
N GLU A 413 -45.33 -17.36 19.04
CA GLU A 413 -45.83 -18.11 20.19
C GLU A 413 -45.88 -19.61 19.87
N GLY A 414 -45.07 -20.41 20.57
CA GLY A 414 -45.11 -21.87 20.51
C GLY A 414 -43.83 -22.58 20.07
N GLN A 415 -42.80 -21.87 19.58
CA GLN A 415 -41.47 -22.48 19.39
C GLN A 415 -40.55 -22.16 20.58
N PRO A 416 -40.08 -23.16 21.35
CA PRO A 416 -38.96 -22.94 22.24
C PRO A 416 -37.74 -22.51 21.39
N PRO A 417 -36.97 -21.50 21.81
CA PRO A 417 -35.78 -21.12 21.09
C PRO A 417 -34.82 -22.33 21.02
N PRO A 418 -34.21 -22.62 19.86
CA PRO A 418 -33.35 -23.79 19.71
C PRO A 418 -32.03 -23.60 20.47
N GLY A 419 -31.93 -24.14 21.70
CA GLY A 419 -30.67 -24.15 22.48
C GLY A 419 -30.67 -23.60 23.93
N GLY A 420 -31.54 -24.07 24.82
CA GLY A 420 -31.41 -23.87 26.29
C GLY A 420 -31.38 -22.43 26.87
N PRO A 421 -31.38 -22.26 28.20
CA PRO A 421 -31.62 -20.94 28.84
C PRO A 421 -30.47 -19.92 28.73
N LEU A 422 -29.29 -20.32 28.25
CA LEU A 422 -28.07 -19.49 28.26
C LEU A 422 -27.42 -19.27 26.88
N LEU A 423 -27.93 -19.92 25.81
CA LEU A 423 -27.36 -19.84 24.45
C LEU A 423 -28.39 -19.41 23.38
N ASN A 424 -29.56 -18.93 23.81
CA ASN A 424 -30.77 -18.75 23.00
C ASN A 424 -31.15 -17.29 22.71
N GLN A 425 -30.16 -16.41 22.65
CA GLN A 425 -30.39 -15.04 22.23
C GLN A 425 -30.08 -14.94 20.73
N ALA A 426 -31.02 -14.38 19.96
CA ALA A 426 -30.81 -14.16 18.53
C ALA A 426 -29.52 -13.34 18.34
N PRO A 427 -28.60 -13.75 17.44
CA PRO A 427 -27.39 -12.99 17.15
C PRO A 427 -27.73 -11.51 16.93
N GLY A 428 -27.10 -10.60 17.67
CA GLY A 428 -27.35 -9.15 17.55
C GLY A 428 -28.49 -8.56 18.39
N VAL A 429 -29.25 -9.37 19.16
CA VAL A 429 -30.34 -8.85 20.03
C VAL A 429 -29.87 -7.79 21.02
N GLU A 430 -28.62 -7.90 21.49
CA GLU A 430 -28.03 -6.96 22.44
C GLU A 430 -27.89 -5.55 21.84
N PHE A 431 -27.54 -5.45 20.54
CA PHE A 431 -27.51 -4.18 19.83
C PHE A 431 -28.90 -3.61 19.60
N ALA A 432 -29.91 -4.47 19.38
CA ALA A 432 -31.31 -4.03 19.32
C ALA A 432 -31.80 -3.49 20.68
N ARG A 433 -31.39 -4.09 21.81
CA ARG A 433 -31.69 -3.52 23.14
C ARG A 433 -31.00 -2.19 23.37
N MET A 434 -29.74 -2.05 22.98
CA MET A 434 -29.04 -0.76 23.06
C MET A 434 -29.75 0.32 22.24
N ALA A 435 -30.24 -0.03 21.04
CA ALA A 435 -31.05 0.86 20.22
C ALA A 435 -32.33 1.29 20.93
N ASP A 436 -33.07 0.35 21.53
CA ASP A 436 -34.31 0.62 22.26
C ASP A 436 -34.09 1.49 23.52
N PHE A 437 -33.02 1.23 24.28
CA PHE A 437 -32.64 2.09 25.42
C PHE A 437 -32.29 3.50 24.99
N PHE A 438 -31.49 3.64 23.93
CA PHE A 438 -31.15 4.94 23.37
C PHE A 438 -32.42 5.68 22.92
N TRP A 439 -33.23 5.03 22.09
CA TRP A 439 -34.40 5.63 21.46
C TRP A 439 -35.45 6.04 22.49
N SER A 440 -35.67 5.22 23.51
CA SER A 440 -36.62 5.51 24.60
C SER A 440 -36.28 6.78 25.37
N ASP A 441 -35.00 7.04 25.66
CA ASP A 441 -34.59 8.28 26.33
C ASP A 441 -34.53 9.46 25.34
N PHE A 442 -33.97 9.25 24.16
CA PHE A 442 -33.82 10.30 23.14
C PHE A 442 -35.17 10.84 22.64
N ALA A 443 -36.17 9.98 22.41
CA ALA A 443 -37.47 10.40 21.89
C ALA A 443 -38.21 11.36 22.85
N VAL A 444 -37.95 11.26 24.15
CA VAL A 444 -38.54 12.10 25.20
C VAL A 444 -37.72 13.37 25.43
N ASN A 445 -36.40 13.24 25.58
CA ASN A 445 -35.56 14.35 26.04
C ASN A 445 -34.88 15.13 24.90
N ARG A 446 -34.76 14.52 23.72
CA ARG A 446 -34.00 15.04 22.56
C ARG A 446 -32.55 15.39 22.91
N ASP A 447 -31.96 14.61 23.82
CA ASP A 447 -30.59 14.79 24.30
C ASP A 447 -29.79 13.52 23.98
N VAL A 448 -28.88 13.64 23.01
CA VAL A 448 -28.02 12.54 22.55
C VAL A 448 -27.05 12.12 23.67
N GLY A 449 -26.50 13.07 24.40
CA GLY A 449 -25.52 12.79 25.44
C GLY A 449 -26.13 11.97 26.57
N ARG A 450 -27.31 12.38 27.03
CA ARG A 450 -28.07 11.64 28.03
C ARG A 450 -28.46 10.24 27.54
N ALA A 451 -28.99 10.11 26.32
CA ALA A 451 -29.36 8.82 25.76
C ALA A 451 -28.15 7.88 25.62
N CYS A 452 -26.99 8.40 25.21
CA CYS A 452 -25.75 7.64 25.17
C CYS A 452 -25.30 7.18 26.56
N GLN A 453 -25.44 7.99 27.60
CA GLN A 453 -25.11 7.56 28.97
C GLN A 453 -25.94 6.36 29.44
N VAL A 454 -27.21 6.26 29.01
CA VAL A 454 -28.04 5.08 29.27
C VAL A 454 -27.44 3.83 28.61
N VAL A 455 -27.06 3.92 27.33
CA VAL A 455 -26.43 2.81 26.60
C VAL A 455 -25.10 2.41 27.21
N VAL A 456 -24.22 3.37 27.52
CA VAL A 456 -22.93 3.10 28.14
C VAL A 456 -23.10 2.44 29.51
N GLY A 457 -24.11 2.87 30.29
CA GLY A 457 -24.48 2.23 31.55
C GLY A 457 -24.89 0.76 31.36
N TYR A 458 -25.72 0.48 30.35
CA TYR A 458 -26.10 -0.89 29.99
C TYR A 458 -24.89 -1.75 29.57
N ALA A 459 -24.05 -1.24 28.67
CA ALA A 459 -22.88 -1.94 28.15
C ALA A 459 -21.86 -2.24 29.27
N ARG A 460 -21.66 -1.34 30.24
CA ARG A 460 -20.80 -1.58 31.41
C ARG A 460 -21.34 -2.68 32.31
N ALA A 461 -22.66 -2.73 32.51
CA ALA A 461 -23.29 -3.78 33.31
C ALA A 461 -23.31 -5.14 32.59
N ASN A 462 -23.24 -5.13 31.26
CA ASN A 462 -23.34 -6.33 30.41
C ASN A 462 -22.20 -6.36 29.39
N PRO A 463 -20.93 -6.57 29.78
CA PRO A 463 -19.79 -6.51 28.85
C PRO A 463 -19.86 -7.55 27.72
N ALA A 464 -20.54 -8.69 27.95
CA ALA A 464 -20.81 -9.70 26.92
C ALA A 464 -21.67 -9.17 25.75
N SER A 465 -22.38 -8.04 25.93
CA SER A 465 -23.27 -7.46 24.92
C SER A 465 -22.56 -6.96 23.66
N PHE A 466 -21.25 -6.69 23.74
CA PHE A 466 -20.44 -6.23 22.62
C PHE A 466 -19.15 -7.04 22.42
N GLU A 467 -18.99 -8.16 23.14
CA GLU A 467 -17.77 -8.99 23.10
C GLU A 467 -17.43 -9.48 21.69
N VAL A 468 -18.44 -9.74 20.86
CA VAL A 468 -18.27 -10.11 19.44
C VAL A 468 -17.40 -9.12 18.67
N LEU A 469 -17.49 -7.82 18.99
CA LEU A 469 -16.71 -6.76 18.34
C LEU A 469 -15.22 -6.81 18.70
N ASN A 470 -14.85 -7.60 19.71
CA ASN A 470 -13.48 -7.80 20.17
C ASN A 470 -12.92 -9.17 19.78
N SER A 471 -13.61 -9.91 18.91
CA SER A 471 -13.18 -11.25 18.45
C SER A 471 -12.23 -11.22 17.23
N PHE A 472 -11.78 -10.03 16.83
CA PHE A 472 -11.04 -9.78 15.59
C PHE A 472 -9.52 -9.67 15.79
N GLY A 473 -8.97 -10.21 16.87
CA GLY A 473 -7.52 -10.26 17.08
C GLY A 473 -6.87 -8.93 17.46
N TYR A 474 -5.57 -8.96 17.74
CA TYR A 474 -4.86 -7.83 18.38
C TYR A 474 -4.49 -6.68 17.42
N THR A 475 -4.54 -6.90 16.10
CA THR A 475 -4.28 -5.83 15.11
C THR A 475 -5.54 -5.08 14.71
N ASN A 476 -6.70 -5.46 15.27
CA ASN A 476 -7.97 -4.79 15.02
C ASN A 476 -8.39 -3.92 16.21
N ARG A 477 -9.28 -2.96 15.94
CA ARG A 477 -9.88 -2.10 16.96
C ARG A 477 -10.49 -2.93 18.09
N SER A 478 -10.17 -2.53 19.31
CA SER A 478 -10.90 -2.99 20.50
C SER A 478 -11.99 -1.99 20.88
N TYR A 479 -13.17 -2.51 21.17
CA TYR A 479 -14.33 -1.78 21.65
C TYR A 479 -14.47 -1.91 23.15
N THR A 480 -14.80 -0.79 23.77
CA THR A 480 -15.18 -0.67 25.17
C THR A 480 -16.66 -0.32 25.30
N ALA A 481 -17.18 -0.35 26.52
CA ALA A 481 -18.55 0.07 26.77
C ALA A 481 -18.83 1.53 26.38
N VAL A 482 -17.82 2.40 26.39
CA VAL A 482 -17.96 3.81 25.97
C VAL A 482 -18.16 3.90 24.46
N ASP A 483 -17.47 3.04 23.71
CA ASP A 483 -17.53 3.03 22.24
C ASP A 483 -18.91 2.63 21.71
N MET A 484 -19.76 2.01 22.55
CA MET A 484 -21.14 1.70 22.15
C MET A 484 -21.95 2.97 21.89
N CYS A 485 -21.69 4.06 22.62
CA CYS A 485 -22.29 5.37 22.34
C CYS A 485 -21.34 6.49 22.80
N PRO A 486 -20.37 6.87 21.95
CA PRO A 486 -19.26 7.75 22.34
C PRO A 486 -19.67 9.22 22.50
N PHE A 487 -20.93 9.56 22.22
CA PHE A 487 -21.46 10.94 22.26
C PHE A 487 -22.04 11.33 23.62
N GLY A 488 -21.76 10.55 24.68
CA GLY A 488 -22.31 10.71 26.03
C GLY A 488 -21.63 11.74 26.94
N SER A 489 -20.62 12.46 26.45
CA SER A 489 -19.77 13.38 27.23
C SER A 489 -20.03 14.84 26.93
#